data_AF-A0A5B8BW37-F1
#
_entry.id   AF-A0A5B8BW37-F1
#
_cell.length_a   1.000
_cell.length_b   1.000
_cell.length_c   1.000
_cell.angle_alpha   90.00
_cell.angle_beta   90.00
_cell.angle_gamma   90.00
#
_symmetry.space_group_name_H-M   'P 1'
#
loop_
_entity.id
_entity.type
_entity.pdbx_description
1 polymer ?
#
loop_
_entity_poly.entity_id
_entity_poly.type
_entity_poly.pdbx_seq_one_letter_code
_entity_poly.pdbx_strand_id
1 'polypeptide(L)'
;MDRVTMTEAARQLGANKSTISRWVKKHPALKDEKGRVCVEELRAHRDTVINPALQTRAPADPEAKAKPGRSAAKPKAIASEEKSASTDINTHRARAEEAKAVTAELDLADRLELTMRRKDVEIAAADAGAVMKRVTAQMVKDRAEALARIDDPRAMEVALDEMMAELMGKIAKALREAVGPEDDAAHAA
;
A
#
# COMPACT_ATOMS: atom_id res chain seq x y z
N MET A 1 -18.09 -49.26 -6.38
CA MET A 1 -17.66 -47.85 -6.30
C MET A 1 -18.06 -47.18 -7.60
N ASP A 2 -18.95 -46.20 -7.52
CA ASP A 2 -19.51 -45.53 -8.71
C ASP A 2 -18.45 -44.61 -9.33
N ARG A 3 -17.91 -45.03 -10.48
CA ARG A 3 -16.95 -44.26 -11.27
C ARG A 3 -17.71 -43.32 -12.19
N VAL A 4 -17.68 -42.03 -11.88
CA VAL A 4 -18.41 -40.98 -12.60
C VAL A 4 -17.48 -40.14 -13.47
N THR A 5 -18.06 -39.32 -14.35
CA THR A 5 -17.28 -38.38 -15.15
C THR A 5 -16.71 -37.25 -14.29
N MET A 6 -15.61 -36.62 -14.71
CA MET A 6 -15.03 -35.49 -13.97
C MET A 6 -16.01 -34.32 -13.79
N THR A 7 -16.91 -34.10 -14.77
CA THR A 7 -17.94 -33.06 -14.70
C THR A 7 -19.00 -33.39 -13.64
N GLU A 8 -19.33 -34.66 -13.47
CA GLU A 8 -20.31 -35.13 -12.50
C GLU A 8 -19.73 -35.15 -11.08
N ALA A 9 -18.47 -35.60 -10.94
CA ALA A 9 -17.72 -35.46 -9.69
C ALA A 9 -17.59 -34.00 -9.24
N ALA A 10 -17.40 -33.06 -10.19
CA ALA A 10 -17.37 -31.62 -9.90
C ALA A 10 -18.67 -31.12 -9.26
N ARG A 11 -19.81 -31.54 -9.81
CA ARG A 11 -21.13 -31.19 -9.26
C ARG A 11 -21.35 -31.81 -7.88
N GLN A 12 -20.99 -33.08 -7.69
CA GLN A 12 -21.21 -33.78 -6.42
C GLN A 12 -20.27 -33.30 -5.29
N LEU A 13 -19.07 -32.80 -5.63
CA LEU A 13 -18.11 -32.28 -4.65
C LEU A 13 -18.20 -30.77 -4.44
N GLY A 14 -19.05 -30.07 -5.20
CA GLY A 14 -19.15 -28.60 -5.16
C GLY A 14 -17.85 -27.89 -5.58
N ALA A 15 -17.05 -28.53 -6.44
CA ALA A 15 -15.75 -28.02 -6.87
C ALA A 15 -15.73 -27.69 -8.37
N ASN A 16 -14.88 -26.76 -8.79
CA ASN A 16 -14.74 -26.44 -10.21
C ASN A 16 -14.07 -27.60 -10.97
N LYS A 17 -14.51 -27.88 -12.20
CA LYS A 17 -13.95 -28.92 -13.08
C LYS A 17 -12.44 -28.73 -13.31
N SER A 18 -11.98 -27.48 -13.38
CA SER A 18 -10.56 -27.14 -13.48
C SER A 18 -9.75 -27.58 -12.25
N THR A 19 -10.34 -27.53 -11.05
CA THR A 19 -9.72 -27.99 -9.81
C THR A 19 -9.56 -29.50 -9.81
N ILE A 20 -10.60 -30.24 -10.19
CA ILE A 20 -10.54 -31.71 -10.29
C ILE A 20 -9.54 -32.14 -11.37
N SER A 21 -9.50 -31.43 -12.51
CA SER A 21 -8.51 -31.69 -13.56
C SER A 21 -7.07 -31.49 -13.07
N ARG A 22 -6.82 -30.46 -12.24
CA ARG A 22 -5.50 -30.25 -11.62
C ARG A 22 -5.15 -31.34 -10.62
N TRP A 23 -6.10 -31.83 -9.82
CA TRP A 23 -5.87 -32.93 -8.88
C TRP A 23 -5.52 -34.24 -9.60
N VAL A 24 -6.30 -34.60 -10.62
CA VAL A 24 -6.04 -35.79 -11.44
C VAL A 24 -4.72 -35.70 -12.21
N LYS A 25 -4.32 -34.49 -12.66
CA LYS A 25 -3.03 -34.28 -13.31
C LYS A 25 -1.85 -34.50 -12.34
N LYS A 26 -2.01 -34.11 -11.07
CA LYS A 26 -0.98 -34.30 -10.03
C LYS A 26 -0.97 -35.72 -9.46
N HIS A 27 -2.13 -36.39 -9.43
CA HIS A 27 -2.29 -37.75 -8.92
C HIS A 27 -3.05 -38.61 -9.94
N PRO A 28 -2.33 -39.19 -10.94
CA PRO A 28 -2.94 -40.00 -12.00
C PRO A 28 -3.68 -41.24 -11.49
N ALA A 29 -3.35 -41.73 -10.28
CA ALA A 29 -4.00 -42.87 -9.64
C ALA A 29 -5.49 -42.66 -9.33
N LEU A 30 -5.95 -41.39 -9.28
CA LEU A 30 -7.36 -41.03 -9.07
C LEU A 30 -8.23 -41.20 -10.33
N LYS A 31 -7.62 -41.63 -11.44
CA LYS A 31 -8.26 -41.75 -12.75
C LYS A 31 -8.13 -43.19 -13.25
N ASP A 32 -9.25 -43.74 -13.70
CA ASP A 32 -9.28 -45.03 -14.38
C ASP A 32 -8.76 -44.94 -15.82
N GLU A 33 -8.48 -46.08 -16.45
CA GLU A 33 -8.07 -46.16 -17.86
C GLU A 33 -9.09 -45.52 -18.82
N LYS A 34 -10.38 -45.53 -18.44
CA LYS A 34 -11.50 -44.89 -19.17
C LYS A 34 -11.71 -43.41 -18.81
N GLY A 35 -10.85 -42.84 -17.98
CA GLY A 35 -10.90 -41.44 -17.57
C GLY A 35 -12.01 -41.03 -16.62
N ARG A 36 -12.58 -42.01 -15.91
CA ARG A 36 -13.57 -41.80 -14.85
C ARG A 36 -12.89 -41.72 -13.49
N VAL A 37 -13.51 -40.97 -12.59
CA VAL A 37 -12.97 -40.67 -11.26
C VAL A 37 -13.94 -41.18 -10.18
N CYS A 38 -13.39 -41.64 -9.06
CA CYS A 38 -14.19 -42.01 -7.89
C CYS A 38 -14.41 -40.77 -7.01
N VAL A 39 -15.66 -40.50 -6.63
CA VAL A 39 -16.02 -39.30 -5.87
C VAL A 39 -15.49 -39.37 -4.43
N GLU A 40 -15.47 -40.56 -3.83
CA GLU A 40 -14.97 -40.78 -2.47
C GLU A 40 -13.46 -40.58 -2.37
N GLU A 41 -12.70 -41.09 -3.35
CA GLU A 41 -11.25 -40.89 -3.42
C GLU A 41 -10.88 -39.41 -3.62
N LEU A 42 -11.65 -38.68 -4.43
CA LEU A 42 -11.49 -37.24 -4.60
C LEU A 42 -11.85 -36.44 -3.35
N ARG A 43 -12.84 -36.90 -2.57
CA ARG A 43 -13.20 -36.29 -1.28
C ARG A 43 -12.09 -36.50 -0.24
N ALA A 44 -11.58 -37.72 -0.12
CA ALA A 44 -10.45 -38.02 0.76
C ALA A 44 -9.21 -37.18 0.36
N HIS A 45 -8.92 -37.07 -0.94
CA HIS A 45 -7.82 -36.25 -1.41
C HIS A 45 -8.03 -34.75 -1.10
N ARG A 46 -9.24 -34.23 -1.26
CA ARG A 46 -9.59 -32.86 -0.86
C ARG A 46 -9.27 -32.62 0.61
N ASP A 47 -9.66 -33.53 1.50
CA ASP A 47 -9.48 -33.36 2.94
C ASP A 47 -7.99 -33.40 3.33
N THR A 48 -7.17 -34.18 2.62
CA THR A 48 -5.70 -34.20 2.81
C THR A 48 -4.97 -32.95 2.28
N VAL A 49 -5.55 -32.24 1.30
CA VAL A 49 -4.93 -31.08 0.65
C VAL A 49 -5.42 -29.75 1.26
N ILE A 50 -6.68 -29.69 1.73
CA ILE A 50 -7.29 -28.48 2.32
C ILE A 50 -6.97 -28.34 3.81
N ASN A 51 -6.55 -29.40 4.50
CA ASN A 51 -6.22 -29.36 5.92
C ASN A 51 -4.69 -29.41 6.17
N PRO A 52 -3.95 -28.28 6.07
CA PRO A 52 -2.51 -28.25 6.32
C PRO A 52 -2.12 -28.59 7.78
N ALA A 53 -3.09 -28.63 8.72
CA ALA A 53 -2.85 -29.07 10.11
C ALA A 53 -2.62 -30.59 10.25
N LEU A 54 -2.91 -31.39 9.22
CA LEU A 54 -2.63 -32.85 9.22
C LEU A 54 -1.29 -33.21 8.55
N GLN A 55 -0.64 -32.28 7.84
CA GLN A 55 0.67 -32.53 7.23
C GLN A 55 1.85 -32.39 8.22
N THR A 56 1.62 -31.85 9.42
CA THR A 56 2.66 -31.69 10.47
C THR A 56 2.63 -32.76 11.55
N ARG A 57 1.75 -33.76 11.47
CA ARG A 57 1.79 -34.93 12.35
C ARG A 57 2.11 -36.17 11.52
N ALA A 58 3.39 -36.33 11.21
CA ALA A 58 3.92 -37.66 10.90
C ALA A 58 3.60 -38.59 12.09
N PRO A 59 2.97 -39.75 11.89
CA PRO A 59 3.10 -40.81 12.87
C PRO A 59 4.55 -41.29 12.81
N ALA A 60 5.25 -41.16 13.93
CA ALA A 60 6.50 -41.86 14.13
C ALA A 60 6.15 -43.35 14.26
N ASP A 61 6.32 -44.11 13.17
CA ASP A 61 6.44 -45.56 13.27
C ASP A 61 7.91 -45.99 13.08
N PRO A 62 8.46 -46.75 14.04
CA PRO A 62 9.88 -47.07 14.09
C PRO A 62 10.14 -48.41 13.39
N GLU A 63 9.94 -48.53 12.08
CA GLU A 63 10.42 -49.72 11.36
C GLU A 63 10.47 -49.52 9.84
N ALA A 64 11.57 -48.96 9.34
CA ALA A 64 11.93 -49.10 7.92
C ALA A 64 13.46 -49.14 7.77
N LYS A 65 13.95 -50.36 7.59
CA LYS A 65 15.34 -50.72 7.31
C LYS A 65 15.82 -50.12 5.98
N ALA A 66 17.02 -49.53 6.04
CA ALA A 66 18.06 -49.31 5.04
C ALA A 66 17.79 -49.62 3.54
N LYS A 67 18.19 -48.67 2.67
CA LYS A 67 19.22 -48.90 1.64
C LYS A 67 19.87 -47.60 1.12
N PRO A 68 21.21 -47.56 0.92
CA PRO A 68 21.97 -46.38 0.47
C PRO A 68 22.33 -46.42 -1.04
N GLY A 69 22.70 -45.25 -1.60
CA GLY A 69 23.21 -45.04 -2.96
C GLY A 69 22.22 -44.25 -3.83
N ARG A 70 22.58 -43.24 -4.62
CA ARG A 70 23.81 -43.02 -5.39
C ARG A 70 23.93 -41.54 -5.77
N SER A 71 25.18 -41.10 -5.89
CA SER A 71 25.67 -39.76 -6.22
C SER A 71 25.33 -39.25 -7.64
N ALA A 72 25.43 -37.92 -7.77
CA ALA A 72 25.78 -37.11 -8.95
C ALA A 72 24.66 -36.63 -9.89
N ALA A 73 24.32 -35.33 -9.78
CA ALA A 73 24.74 -34.33 -10.78
C ALA A 73 24.28 -32.92 -10.35
N LYS A 74 25.24 -32.04 -10.05
CA LYS A 74 25.04 -30.58 -10.13
C LYS A 74 25.17 -30.17 -11.60
N PRO A 75 24.27 -29.32 -12.12
CA PRO A 75 24.67 -28.30 -13.08
C PRO A 75 24.76 -26.93 -12.39
N LYS A 76 25.90 -26.28 -12.60
CA LYS A 76 26.22 -24.92 -12.20
C LYS A 76 25.46 -23.94 -13.13
N ALA A 77 24.72 -23.02 -12.51
CA ALA A 77 24.33 -21.68 -12.92
C ALA A 77 24.10 -21.36 -14.42
N ILE A 78 22.85 -20.98 -14.73
CA ILE A 78 22.59 -19.73 -15.46
C ILE A 78 21.66 -18.93 -14.56
N ALA A 79 22.20 -17.90 -13.92
CA ALA A 79 21.41 -16.86 -13.30
C ALA A 79 20.75 -16.08 -14.43
N SER A 80 19.52 -16.44 -14.78
CA SER A 80 18.61 -15.51 -15.42
C SER A 80 18.17 -14.52 -14.35
N GLU A 81 18.98 -13.47 -14.17
CA GLU A 81 18.53 -12.19 -13.60
C GLU A 81 17.53 -11.54 -14.56
N GLU A 82 16.40 -12.19 -14.74
CA GLU A 82 15.16 -11.49 -15.03
C GLU A 82 14.28 -11.77 -13.83
N LYS A 83 14.52 -11.00 -12.75
CA LYS A 83 13.51 -10.69 -11.76
C LYS A 83 12.39 -9.96 -12.50
N SER A 84 11.61 -10.76 -13.23
CA SER A 84 10.30 -10.40 -13.73
C SER A 84 9.57 -9.73 -12.58
N ALA A 85 9.04 -8.56 -12.90
CA ALA A 85 8.27 -7.68 -12.06
C ALA A 85 6.98 -8.34 -11.56
N SER A 86 7.10 -9.43 -10.81
CA SER A 86 6.10 -9.86 -9.85
C SER A 86 6.41 -9.09 -8.58
N THR A 87 6.00 -7.82 -8.58
CA THR A 87 5.66 -7.13 -7.34
C THR A 87 4.83 -8.13 -6.53
N ASP A 88 5.43 -8.67 -5.46
CA ASP A 88 4.92 -9.83 -4.75
C ASP A 88 3.44 -9.62 -4.44
N ILE A 89 2.58 -10.60 -4.73
CA ILE A 89 1.13 -10.50 -4.48
C ILE A 89 0.84 -10.05 -3.03
N ASN A 90 1.73 -10.41 -2.11
CA ASN A 90 1.71 -9.96 -0.71
C ASN A 90 1.94 -8.46 -0.56
N THR A 91 2.82 -7.83 -1.34
CA THR A 91 3.04 -6.37 -1.33
C THR A 91 1.85 -5.61 -1.92
N HIS A 92 1.20 -6.14 -2.96
CA HIS A 92 -0.04 -5.57 -3.49
C HIS A 92 -1.18 -5.68 -2.47
N ARG A 93 -1.29 -6.80 -1.77
CA ARG A 93 -2.28 -6.97 -0.69
C ARG A 93 -1.99 -6.04 0.49
N ALA A 94 -0.73 -5.90 0.89
CA ALA A 94 -0.33 -4.98 1.96
C ALA A 94 -0.69 -3.53 1.62
N ARG A 95 -0.36 -3.07 0.39
CA ARG A 95 -0.75 -1.73 -0.09
C ARG A 95 -2.26 -1.52 -0.16
N ALA A 96 -3.01 -2.56 -0.55
CA ALA A 96 -4.46 -2.50 -0.59
C ALA A 96 -5.08 -2.42 0.80
N GLU A 97 -4.54 -3.13 1.79
CA GLU A 97 -4.99 -3.04 3.19
C GLU A 97 -4.58 -1.70 3.82
N GLU A 98 -3.40 -1.19 3.53
CA GLU A 98 -2.95 0.14 3.96
C GLU A 98 -3.84 1.25 3.40
N ALA A 99 -4.16 1.20 2.09
CA ALA A 99 -5.08 2.16 1.49
C ALA A 99 -6.48 2.11 2.14
N LYS A 100 -6.99 0.92 2.49
CA LYS A 100 -8.26 0.78 3.22
C LYS A 100 -8.19 1.37 4.63
N ALA A 101 -7.09 1.15 5.33
CA ALA A 101 -6.87 1.73 6.65
C ALA A 101 -6.86 3.26 6.57
N VAL A 102 -6.13 3.84 5.61
CA VAL A 102 -6.10 5.28 5.36
C VAL A 102 -7.49 5.82 5.04
N THR A 103 -8.27 5.14 4.19
CA THR A 103 -9.65 5.59 3.92
C THR A 103 -10.55 5.52 5.15
N ALA A 104 -10.40 4.50 5.99
CA ALA A 104 -11.19 4.37 7.21
C ALA A 104 -10.80 5.43 8.27
N GLU A 105 -9.51 5.79 8.33
CA GLU A 105 -9.02 6.90 9.16
C GLU A 105 -9.55 8.24 8.67
N LEU A 106 -9.53 8.49 7.35
CA LEU A 106 -10.12 9.70 6.76
C LEU A 106 -11.63 9.78 7.01
N ASP A 107 -12.37 8.67 6.83
CA ASP A 107 -13.81 8.62 7.12
C ASP A 107 -14.11 8.88 8.61
N LEU A 108 -13.26 8.38 9.51
CA LEU A 108 -13.38 8.66 10.95
C LEU A 108 -13.09 10.13 11.24
N ALA A 109 -12.04 10.70 10.65
CA ALA A 109 -11.70 12.10 10.79
C ALA A 109 -12.80 13.02 10.22
N ASP A 110 -13.40 12.67 9.09
CA ASP A 110 -14.56 13.37 8.50
C ASP A 110 -15.75 13.37 9.46
N ARG A 111 -16.06 12.23 10.09
CA ARG A 111 -17.16 12.13 11.09
C ARG A 111 -16.88 12.91 12.37
N LEU A 112 -15.61 13.00 12.76
CA LEU A 112 -15.16 13.79 13.91
C LEU A 112 -14.99 15.28 13.55
N GLU A 113 -15.29 15.66 12.30
CA GLU A 113 -15.09 17.03 11.78
C GLU A 113 -13.65 17.53 11.92
N LEU A 114 -12.69 16.60 11.98
CA LEU A 114 -11.26 16.88 12.07
C LEU A 114 -10.61 17.10 10.69
N THR A 115 -11.37 16.91 9.60
CA THR A 115 -10.91 17.16 8.25
C THR A 115 -11.31 18.54 7.77
N MET A 116 -10.32 19.29 7.29
CA MET A 116 -10.61 20.55 6.61
C MET A 116 -11.24 20.27 5.26
N ARG A 117 -12.34 20.96 4.94
CA ARG A 117 -12.92 20.86 3.60
C ARG A 117 -11.97 21.54 2.63
N ARG A 118 -11.76 20.92 1.48
CA ARG A 118 -10.93 21.46 0.40
C ARG A 118 -11.27 22.93 0.07
N LYS A 119 -12.57 23.26 0.03
CA LYS A 119 -13.03 24.63 -0.23
C LYS A 119 -12.52 25.63 0.82
N ASP A 120 -12.49 25.24 2.08
CA ASP A 120 -12.06 26.10 3.18
C ASP A 120 -10.54 26.30 3.13
N VAL A 121 -9.79 25.25 2.76
CA VAL A 121 -8.35 25.34 2.47
C VAL A 121 -8.07 26.26 1.29
N GLU A 122 -8.83 26.15 0.20
CA GLU A 122 -8.69 27.00 -0.98
C GLU A 122 -8.99 28.47 -0.67
N ILE A 123 -10.02 28.74 0.15
CA ILE A 123 -10.34 30.10 0.62
C ILE A 123 -9.21 30.63 1.50
N ALA A 124 -8.76 29.87 2.50
CA ALA A 124 -7.67 30.27 3.39
C ALA A 124 -6.37 30.53 2.62
N ALA A 125 -6.06 29.71 1.62
CA ALA A 125 -4.90 29.90 0.75
C ALA A 125 -5.03 31.18 -0.11
N ALA A 126 -6.22 31.47 -0.63
CA ALA A 126 -6.48 32.69 -1.40
C ALA A 126 -6.36 33.94 -0.52
N ASP A 127 -6.89 33.90 0.71
CA ASP A 127 -6.82 35.00 1.67
C ASP A 127 -5.38 35.25 2.13
N ALA A 128 -4.62 34.19 2.42
CA ALA A 128 -3.20 34.28 2.71
C ALA A 128 -2.42 34.93 1.54
N GLY A 129 -2.70 34.51 0.30
CA GLY A 129 -2.12 35.12 -0.89
C GLY A 129 -2.46 36.61 -1.05
N ALA A 130 -3.69 37.01 -0.73
CA ALA A 130 -4.11 38.40 -0.77
C ALA A 130 -3.40 39.26 0.29
N VAL A 131 -3.21 38.74 1.50
CA VAL A 131 -2.43 39.38 2.57
C VAL A 131 -0.98 39.56 2.15
N MET A 132 -0.34 38.49 1.65
CA MET A 132 1.04 38.55 1.15
C MET A 132 1.19 39.63 0.07
N LYS A 133 0.31 39.63 -0.94
CA LYS A 133 0.34 40.61 -2.02
C LYS A 133 0.25 42.05 -1.50
N ARG A 134 -0.64 42.30 -0.54
CA ARG A 134 -0.81 43.64 0.05
C ARG A 134 0.43 44.08 0.82
N VAL A 135 0.98 43.21 1.66
CA VAL A 135 2.19 43.49 2.46
C VAL A 135 3.40 43.73 1.57
N THR A 136 3.62 42.89 0.55
CA THR A 136 4.70 43.06 -0.41
C THR A 136 4.57 44.36 -1.19
N ALA A 137 3.38 44.69 -1.70
CA ALA A 137 3.17 45.93 -2.44
C ALA A 137 3.46 47.18 -1.60
N GLN A 138 3.02 47.18 -0.32
CA GLN A 138 3.30 48.26 0.61
C GLN A 138 4.80 48.39 0.88
N MET A 139 5.47 47.27 1.15
CA MET A 139 6.91 47.29 1.46
C MET A 139 7.77 47.71 0.26
N VAL A 140 7.44 47.26 -0.94
CA VAL A 140 8.12 47.70 -2.17
C VAL A 140 7.97 49.21 -2.35
N LYS A 141 6.78 49.76 -2.10
CA LYS A 141 6.55 51.21 -2.17
C LYS A 141 7.40 51.96 -1.14
N ASP A 142 7.45 51.47 0.10
CA ASP A 142 8.19 52.11 1.19
C ASP A 142 9.72 52.03 1.01
N ARG A 143 10.22 50.99 0.32
CA ARG A 143 11.66 50.72 0.17
C ARG A 143 12.23 51.08 -1.20
N ALA A 144 11.40 51.30 -2.23
CA ALA A 144 11.86 51.66 -3.57
C ALA A 144 12.76 52.91 -3.56
N GLU A 145 12.41 53.93 -2.78
CA GLU A 145 13.21 55.15 -2.68
C GLU A 145 14.51 54.96 -1.90
N ALA A 146 14.53 54.06 -0.91
CA ALA A 146 15.72 53.75 -0.12
C ALA A 146 16.73 52.94 -0.95
N LEU A 147 16.26 51.95 -1.73
CA LEU A 147 17.08 51.15 -2.63
C LEU A 147 17.65 52.01 -3.77
N ALA A 148 16.86 52.95 -4.32
CA ALA A 148 17.31 53.82 -5.40
C ALA A 148 18.52 54.73 -5.05
N ARG A 149 18.86 54.87 -3.75
CA ARG A 149 19.98 55.69 -3.27
C ARG A 149 21.25 54.89 -2.97
N ILE A 150 21.22 53.56 -3.14
CA ILE A 150 22.35 52.70 -2.84
C ILE A 150 23.17 52.50 -4.12
N ASP A 151 24.34 53.12 -4.19
CA ASP A 151 25.25 53.02 -5.33
C ASP A 151 26.23 51.84 -5.23
N ASP A 152 26.49 51.33 -4.02
CA ASP A 152 27.38 50.18 -3.79
C ASP A 152 26.63 48.83 -3.98
N PRO A 153 27.07 47.96 -4.91
CA PRO A 153 26.44 46.66 -5.14
C PRO A 153 26.39 45.77 -3.89
N ARG A 154 27.39 45.81 -3.01
CA ARG A 154 27.39 44.99 -1.79
C ARG A 154 26.40 45.51 -0.75
N ALA A 155 26.32 46.83 -0.59
CA ALA A 155 25.30 47.45 0.26
C ALA A 155 23.88 47.18 -0.27
N MET A 156 23.69 47.10 -1.60
CA MET A 156 22.41 46.76 -2.20
C MET A 156 22.00 45.33 -1.86
N GLU A 157 22.92 44.36 -1.97
CA GLU A 157 22.67 42.96 -1.61
C GLU A 157 22.23 42.81 -0.16
N VAL A 158 22.97 43.43 0.78
CA VAL A 158 22.61 43.41 2.21
C VAL A 158 21.24 44.04 2.44
N ALA A 159 20.94 45.17 1.80
CA ALA A 159 19.65 45.84 1.92
C ALA A 159 18.49 44.99 1.36
N LEU A 160 18.72 44.24 0.28
CA LEU A 160 17.73 43.32 -0.28
C LEU A 160 17.47 42.12 0.64
N ASP A 161 18.51 41.55 1.24
CA ASP A 161 18.39 40.44 2.20
C ASP A 161 17.67 40.88 3.49
N GLU A 162 18.02 42.05 4.04
CA GLU A 162 17.33 42.64 5.18
C GLU A 162 15.85 42.91 4.86
N MET A 163 15.57 43.45 3.66
CA MET A 163 14.21 43.68 3.19
C MET A 163 13.43 42.38 3.05
N MET A 164 14.06 41.30 2.58
CA MET A 164 13.42 39.98 2.47
C MET A 164 13.11 39.39 3.85
N ALA A 165 14.04 39.50 4.81
CA ALA A 165 13.82 39.07 6.18
C ALA A 165 12.67 39.87 6.84
N GLU A 166 12.64 41.19 6.64
CA GLU A 166 11.56 42.05 7.14
C GLU A 166 10.20 41.69 6.49
N LEU A 167 10.19 41.41 5.18
CA LEU A 167 8.99 40.99 4.46
C LEU A 167 8.41 39.70 5.04
N MET A 168 9.25 38.68 5.21
CA MET A 168 8.83 37.39 5.74
C MET A 168 8.33 37.54 7.18
N GLY A 169 8.96 38.40 7.99
CA GLY A 169 8.48 38.75 9.32
C GLY A 169 7.10 39.41 9.31
N LYS A 170 6.88 40.40 8.44
CA LYS A 170 5.58 41.09 8.28
C LYS A 170 4.49 40.17 7.75
N ILE A 171 4.79 39.32 6.77
CA ILE A 171 3.86 38.32 6.26
C ILE A 171 3.47 37.34 7.36
N ALA A 172 4.44 36.78 8.09
CA ALA A 172 4.17 35.83 9.17
C ALA A 172 3.34 36.45 10.30
N LYS A 173 3.53 37.74 10.59
CA LYS A 173 2.71 38.47 11.55
C LYS A 173 1.29 38.71 11.02
N ALA A 174 1.16 39.21 9.80
CA ALA A 174 -0.13 39.48 9.19
C ALA A 174 -0.98 38.22 8.99
N LEU A 175 -0.35 37.09 8.66
CA LEU A 175 -1.04 35.79 8.58
C LEU A 175 -1.51 35.32 9.97
N ARG A 176 -0.69 35.48 11.01
CA ARG A 176 -1.11 35.16 12.40
C ARG A 176 -2.28 36.02 12.88
N GLU A 177 -2.28 37.31 12.55
CA GLU A 177 -3.38 38.21 12.88
C GLU A 177 -4.65 37.90 12.07
N ALA A 178 -4.51 37.47 10.81
CA ALA A 178 -5.63 37.11 9.95
C ALA A 178 -6.31 35.79 10.32
N VAL A 179 -5.55 34.83 10.87
CA VAL A 179 -6.09 33.56 11.39
C VAL A 179 -6.85 33.77 12.71
N GLY A 180 -6.62 34.90 13.40
CA GLY A 180 -7.26 35.20 14.69
C GLY A 180 -6.79 34.28 15.83
N PRO A 181 -7.11 34.62 17.09
CA PRO A 181 -6.91 33.72 18.22
C PRO A 181 -8.06 32.70 18.26
N GLU A 182 -7.97 31.61 17.50
CA GLU A 182 -8.90 30.48 17.64
C GLU A 182 -8.27 29.37 18.53
N ASP A 183 -8.98 29.06 19.62
CA ASP A 183 -9.03 27.75 20.31
C ASP A 183 -7.96 27.28 21.33
N ASP A 184 -7.43 28.15 22.18
CA ASP A 184 -6.91 27.68 23.49
C ASP A 184 -8.03 27.47 24.55
N ALA A 185 -9.26 27.93 24.28
CA ALA A 185 -10.39 27.84 25.22
C ALA A 185 -11.31 26.62 25.00
N ALA A 186 -11.28 25.97 23.84
CA ALA A 186 -12.18 24.87 23.50
C ALA A 186 -11.71 23.47 23.96
N HIS A 187 -10.49 23.36 24.49
CA HIS A 187 -9.91 22.09 24.97
C HIS A 187 -9.76 21.98 26.50
N ALA A 188 -10.35 22.91 27.26
CA ALA A 188 -10.26 22.95 28.73
C ALA A 188 -11.57 22.60 29.47
N ALA A 189 -12.55 21.98 28.80
CA ALA A 189 -13.82 21.54 29.42
C ALA A 189 -13.99 20.02 29.39
#